data_AF-D3RU18-F1
#
_entry.id   AF-D3RU18-F1
#
_cell.length_a   1.000
_cell.length_b   1.000
_cell.length_c   1.000
_cell.angle_alpha   90.00
_cell.angle_beta   90.00
_cell.angle_gamma   90.00
#
_symmetry.space_group_name_H-M   'P 1'
#
loop_
_entity.id
_entity.type
_entity.pdbx_description
1 polymer ?
#
loop_
_entity_poly.entity_id
_entity_poly.type
_entity_poly.pdbx_seq_one_letter_code
_entity_poly.pdbx_strand_id
1 'polypeptide(L)'
;MNPNPISADERRLLKRLRALGPAERETLLAFADFLAARAEPSSRPPAVAREPRPVPRPEQESVVGAIKRLSQSYDMLERDVLLHETSALMSAHVLQGRSAHAVIDELEALFARHYHDYRARIAAQD
;
A
#
# COMPACT_ATOMS: atom_id res chain seq x y z
N MET A 1 -2.86 30.03 11.40
CA MET A 1 -1.80 29.00 11.29
C MET A 1 -1.84 28.19 12.57
N ASN A 2 -2.53 27.04 12.54
CA ASN A 2 -2.69 26.21 13.74
C ASN A 2 -1.42 25.38 13.92
N PRO A 3 -0.76 25.42 15.10
CA PRO A 3 0.40 24.58 15.34
C PRO A 3 -0.08 23.12 15.45
N ASN A 4 0.35 22.28 14.52
CA ASN A 4 0.13 20.83 14.62
C ASN A 4 0.81 20.34 15.91
N PRO A 5 0.09 19.69 16.84
CA PRO A 5 0.69 19.27 18.11
C PRO A 5 1.78 18.23 17.85
N ILE A 6 2.99 18.56 18.30
CA ILE A 6 4.18 17.71 18.22
C ILE A 6 3.89 16.37 18.93
N SER A 7 4.02 15.27 18.20
CA SER A 7 3.79 13.91 18.69
C SER A 7 4.70 13.56 19.88
N ALA A 8 4.36 12.50 20.61
CA ALA A 8 5.18 12.05 21.75
C ALA A 8 6.60 11.65 21.30
N ASP A 9 6.72 11.06 20.11
CA ASP A 9 8.00 10.62 19.55
C ASP A 9 8.86 11.78 19.09
N GLU A 10 8.29 12.79 18.43
CA GLU A 10 9.01 14.01 18.05
C GLU A 10 9.52 14.76 19.29
N ARG A 11 8.72 14.86 20.35
CA ARG A 11 9.17 15.46 21.63
C ARG A 11 10.34 14.70 22.24
N ARG A 12 10.30 13.37 22.20
CA ARG A 12 11.38 12.50 22.69
C ARG A 12 12.65 12.66 21.85
N LEU A 13 12.52 12.72 20.52
CA LEU A 13 13.63 12.94 19.60
C LEU A 13 14.30 14.30 19.83
N LEU A 14 13.53 15.38 19.92
CA LEU A 14 14.04 16.72 20.18
C LEU A 14 14.77 16.82 21.52
N LYS A 15 14.25 16.18 22.57
CA LYS A 15 14.92 16.11 23.88
C LYS A 15 16.27 15.42 23.79
N ARG A 16 16.38 14.33 23.01
CA ARG A 16 17.64 13.60 22.82
C ARG A 16 18.61 14.38 21.96
N LEU A 17 18.18 14.92 20.82
CA LEU A 17 19.00 15.74 19.92
C LEU A 17 19.65 16.92 20.65
N ARG A 18 18.91 17.63 21.51
CA ARG A 18 19.43 18.74 22.33
C ARG A 18 20.50 18.31 23.33
N ALA A 19 20.45 17.07 23.81
CA ALA A 19 21.42 16.53 24.77
C ALA A 19 22.69 15.96 24.10
N LEU A 20 22.69 15.79 22.77
CA LEU A 20 23.84 15.30 22.02
C LEU A 20 24.89 16.39 21.77
N GLY A 21 26.15 15.98 21.66
CA GLY A 21 27.25 16.83 21.18
C GLY A 21 27.20 17.04 19.66
N PRO A 22 28.08 17.90 19.11
CA PRO A 22 28.03 18.29 17.70
C PRO A 22 28.20 17.09 16.74
N ALA A 23 29.15 16.20 17.03
CA ALA A 23 29.44 15.03 16.18
C ALA A 23 28.31 13.99 16.19
N GLU A 24 27.69 13.77 17.35
CA GLU A 24 26.57 12.83 17.46
C GLU A 24 25.30 13.39 16.81
N ARG A 25 25.10 14.71 16.82
CA ARG A 25 24.00 15.36 16.09
C ARG A 25 24.15 15.19 14.59
N GLU A 26 25.35 15.40 14.07
CA GLU A 26 25.65 15.22 12.65
C GLU A 26 25.41 13.77 12.21
N THR A 27 25.86 12.81 13.03
CA THR A 27 25.59 11.38 12.80
C THR A 27 24.09 11.07 12.80
N LEU A 28 23.33 11.63 13.75
CA LEU A 28 21.90 11.41 13.84
C LEU A 28 21.14 11.98 12.64
N LEU A 29 21.54 13.17 12.17
CA LEU A 29 20.96 13.80 10.98
C LEU A 29 21.28 12.99 9.72
N ALA A 30 22.54 12.60 9.53
CA ALA A 30 22.94 11.75 8.40
C ALA A 30 22.18 10.42 8.38
N PHE A 31 21.92 9.82 9.55
CA PHE A 31 21.11 8.61 9.63
C PHE A 31 19.62 8.86 9.35
N ALA A 32 19.06 9.98 9.81
CA ALA A 32 17.70 10.38 9.47
C ALA A 32 17.54 10.60 7.95
N ASP A 33 18.51 11.26 7.32
CA ASP A 33 18.56 11.47 5.88
C ASP A 33 18.68 10.15 5.11
N PHE A 34 19.53 9.23 5.59
CA PHE A 34 19.62 7.88 5.03
C PHE A 34 18.30 7.11 5.12
N LEU A 35 17.63 7.17 6.28
CA LEU A 35 16.33 6.51 6.45
C LEU A 35 15.25 7.15 5.58
N ALA A 36 15.27 8.48 5.43
CA ALA A 36 14.37 9.21 4.52
C ALA A 36 14.63 8.81 3.06
N ALA A 37 15.89 8.78 2.62
CA ALA A 37 16.29 8.37 1.28
C ALA A 37 16.05 6.87 0.99
N ARG A 38 15.98 6.03 2.04
CA ARG A 38 15.56 4.62 1.93
C ARG A 38 14.03 4.46 1.91
N ALA A 39 13.32 5.35 2.61
CA ALA A 39 11.86 5.40 2.62
C ALA A 39 11.30 6.04 1.34
N GLU A 40 12.06 6.94 0.72
CA GLU A 40 11.96 7.22 -0.72
C GLU A 40 12.18 5.88 -1.43
N PRO A 41 11.18 5.34 -2.12
CA PRO A 41 11.34 4.09 -2.85
C PRO A 41 12.32 4.35 -3.99
N SER A 42 13.60 4.06 -3.70
CA SER A 42 14.72 3.79 -4.60
C SER A 42 14.33 3.95 -6.07
N SER A 43 14.77 5.04 -6.70
CA SER A 43 15.02 5.12 -8.14
C SER A 43 14.03 4.32 -9.01
N ARG A 44 12.77 4.74 -9.05
CA ARG A 44 11.87 4.21 -10.08
C ARG A 44 12.34 4.78 -11.43
N PRO A 45 12.67 3.96 -12.44
CA PRO A 45 12.77 4.45 -13.82
C PRO A 45 11.45 5.18 -14.17
N PRO A 46 11.44 6.13 -15.13
CA PRO A 46 10.30 7.00 -15.41
C PRO A 46 9.00 6.18 -15.36
N ALA A 47 8.07 6.63 -14.51
CA ALA A 47 7.01 5.82 -13.96
C ALA A 47 5.91 5.58 -15.00
N VAL A 48 6.21 4.78 -16.02
CA VAL A 48 5.17 4.21 -16.86
C VAL A 48 4.35 3.31 -15.95
N ALA A 49 3.09 3.70 -15.71
CA ALA A 49 2.15 2.90 -14.95
C ALA A 49 2.11 1.50 -15.56
N ARG A 50 2.43 0.47 -14.76
CA ARG A 50 2.37 -0.91 -15.23
C ARG A 50 0.92 -1.27 -15.47
N GLU A 51 0.60 -1.73 -16.67
CA GLU A 51 -0.76 -2.14 -17.01
C GLU A 51 -1.09 -3.51 -16.42
N PRO A 52 -2.34 -3.73 -15.94
CA PRO A 52 -2.83 -5.02 -15.54
C PRO A 52 -2.78 -6.00 -16.71
N ARG A 53 -2.51 -7.26 -16.41
CA ARG A 53 -2.60 -8.36 -17.37
C ARG A 53 -3.94 -9.06 -17.20
N PRO A 54 -5.00 -8.67 -17.93
CA PRO A 54 -6.33 -9.23 -17.72
C PRO A 54 -6.31 -10.74 -17.99
N VAL A 55 -6.71 -11.49 -16.97
CA VAL A 55 -6.95 -12.94 -17.07
C VAL A 55 -8.46 -13.15 -17.07
N PRO A 56 -9.02 -13.83 -18.08
CA PRO A 56 -10.46 -14.04 -18.17
C PRO A 56 -10.99 -14.85 -16.98
N ARG A 57 -12.19 -14.48 -16.54
CA ARG A 57 -12.90 -15.18 -15.47
C ARG A 57 -13.37 -16.57 -15.94
N PRO A 58 -13.05 -17.65 -15.22
CA PRO A 58 -13.61 -18.98 -15.49
C PRO A 58 -15.13 -19.03 -15.24
N GLU A 59 -15.86 -19.90 -15.95
CA GLU A 59 -17.32 -20.07 -15.78
C GLU A 59 -17.72 -20.47 -14.36
N GLN A 60 -16.92 -21.33 -13.73
CA GLN A 60 -17.08 -21.73 -12.33
C GLN A 60 -15.84 -21.30 -11.55
N GLU A 61 -15.93 -20.14 -10.92
CA GLU A 61 -14.84 -19.57 -10.14
C GLU A 61 -15.19 -19.56 -8.64
N SER A 62 -14.22 -19.98 -7.81
CA SER A 62 -14.30 -19.81 -6.36
C SER A 62 -13.70 -18.47 -5.95
N VAL A 63 -14.10 -17.95 -4.79
CA VAL A 63 -13.57 -16.67 -4.26
C VAL A 63 -12.03 -16.70 -4.14
N VAL A 64 -11.46 -17.83 -3.69
CA VAL A 64 -10.00 -18.02 -3.63
C VAL A 64 -9.37 -18.04 -5.02
N GLY A 65 -10.06 -18.63 -6.01
CA GLY A 65 -9.67 -18.58 -7.42
C GLY A 65 -9.59 -17.15 -7.95
N ALA A 66 -10.61 -16.34 -7.67
CA ALA A 66 -10.63 -14.93 -8.05
C ALA A 66 -9.51 -14.14 -7.38
N ILE A 67 -9.23 -14.35 -6.09
CA ILE A 67 -8.09 -13.67 -5.42
C ILE A 67 -6.77 -14.00 -6.11
N LYS A 68 -6.54 -15.27 -6.48
CA LYS A 68 -5.33 -15.68 -7.20
C LYS A 68 -5.25 -15.05 -8.59
N ARG A 69 -6.35 -15.11 -9.36
CA ARG A 69 -6.45 -14.53 -10.70
C ARG A 69 -6.20 -13.02 -10.68
N LEU A 70 -6.88 -12.30 -9.80
CA LEU A 70 -6.76 -10.85 -9.67
C LEU A 70 -5.36 -10.44 -9.17
N SER A 71 -4.77 -11.19 -8.24
CA SER A 71 -3.39 -10.94 -7.80
C SER A 71 -2.37 -11.12 -8.94
N GLN A 72 -2.63 -12.02 -9.89
CA GLN A 72 -1.79 -12.19 -11.07
C GLN A 72 -2.03 -11.08 -12.10
N SER A 73 -3.29 -10.66 -12.28
CA SER A 73 -3.63 -9.55 -13.18
C SER A 73 -3.08 -8.21 -12.70
N TYR A 74 -3.04 -7.99 -11.39
CA TYR A 74 -2.61 -6.74 -10.77
C TYR A 74 -1.32 -6.92 -9.95
N ASP A 75 -0.29 -7.48 -10.58
CA ASP A 75 1.00 -7.76 -9.94
C ASP A 75 1.79 -6.52 -9.49
N MET A 76 1.33 -5.32 -9.87
CA MET A 76 1.89 -4.03 -9.45
C MET A 76 1.30 -3.49 -8.15
N LEU A 77 0.23 -4.09 -7.63
CA LEU A 77 -0.42 -3.67 -6.39
C LEU A 77 0.25 -4.29 -5.16
N GLU A 78 0.35 -3.51 -4.09
CA GLU A 78 0.90 -3.95 -2.81
C GLU A 78 -0.03 -4.96 -2.15
N ARG A 79 0.48 -6.20 -1.96
CA ARG A 79 -0.31 -7.33 -1.48
C ARG A 79 -0.83 -7.12 -0.06
N ASP A 80 -0.06 -6.43 0.78
CA ASP A 80 -0.43 -6.19 2.18
C ASP A 80 -1.68 -5.32 2.32
N VAL A 81 -1.85 -4.33 1.43
CA VAL A 81 -3.04 -3.45 1.39
C VAL A 81 -4.26 -4.26 0.97
N LEU A 82 -4.11 -5.10 -0.05
CA LEU A 82 -5.18 -5.93 -0.57
C LEU A 82 -5.65 -6.99 0.46
N LEU A 83 -4.72 -7.63 1.18
CA LEU A 83 -5.02 -8.73 2.11
C LEU A 83 -6.01 -8.35 3.21
N HIS A 84 -6.01 -7.11 3.70
CA HIS A 84 -6.93 -6.68 4.76
C HIS A 84 -8.38 -6.65 4.26
N GLU A 85 -8.63 -5.98 3.14
CA GLU A 85 -9.96 -5.84 2.55
C GLU A 85 -10.46 -7.16 1.95
N THR A 86 -9.54 -7.93 1.36
CA THR A 86 -9.83 -9.25 0.79
C THR A 86 -10.22 -10.27 1.86
N SER A 87 -9.65 -10.16 3.07
CA SER A 87 -10.01 -10.99 4.22
C SER A 87 -11.43 -10.69 4.72
N ALA A 88 -11.83 -9.42 4.76
CA ALA A 88 -13.19 -9.03 5.15
C ALA A 88 -14.25 -9.61 4.20
N LEU A 89 -13.98 -9.58 2.89
CA LEU A 89 -14.85 -10.17 1.86
C LEU A 89 -14.95 -11.70 1.98
N MET A 90 -13.83 -12.38 2.28
CA MET A 90 -13.81 -13.81 2.56
C MET A 90 -14.60 -14.16 3.83
N SER A 91 -14.44 -13.40 4.90
CA SER A 91 -15.22 -13.60 6.13
C SER A 91 -16.73 -13.42 5.88
N ALA A 92 -17.13 -12.40 5.11
CA ALA A 92 -18.52 -12.19 4.74
C ALA A 92 -19.07 -13.35 3.89
N HIS A 93 -18.29 -13.90 2.96
CA HIS A 93 -18.67 -15.09 2.18
C HIS A 93 -18.95 -16.29 3.08
N VAL A 94 -18.03 -16.59 4.01
CA VAL A 94 -18.09 -17.78 4.86
C VAL A 94 -19.16 -17.65 5.96
N LEU A 95 -19.26 -16.49 6.60
CA LEU A 95 -20.15 -16.28 7.75
C LEU A 95 -21.59 -15.93 7.35
N GLN A 96 -21.77 -15.21 6.24
CA GLN A 96 -23.10 -14.74 5.82
C GLN A 96 -23.66 -15.53 4.63
N GLY A 97 -22.94 -16.54 4.15
CA GLY A 97 -23.39 -17.40 3.04
C GLY A 97 -23.56 -16.66 1.71
N ARG A 98 -22.84 -15.56 1.51
CA ARG A 98 -22.96 -14.73 0.29
C ARG A 98 -22.54 -15.55 -0.93
N SER A 99 -23.20 -15.33 -2.07
CA SER A 99 -22.84 -16.06 -3.29
C SER A 99 -21.39 -15.75 -3.71
N ALA A 100 -20.67 -16.76 -4.20
CA ALA A 100 -19.31 -16.56 -4.69
C ALA A 100 -19.27 -15.51 -5.80
N HIS A 101 -20.28 -15.48 -6.67
CA HIS A 101 -20.38 -14.51 -7.76
C HIS A 101 -20.37 -13.06 -7.24
N ALA A 102 -21.23 -12.73 -6.27
CA ALA A 102 -21.31 -11.37 -5.74
C ALA A 102 -20.01 -10.94 -5.05
N VAL A 103 -19.34 -11.87 -4.35
CA VAL A 103 -18.06 -11.60 -3.69
C VAL A 103 -16.95 -11.40 -4.72
N ILE A 104 -16.96 -12.16 -5.81
CA ILE A 104 -15.99 -12.00 -6.92
C ILE A 104 -16.16 -10.64 -7.60
N ASP A 105 -17.40 -10.20 -7.85
CA ASP A 105 -17.67 -8.89 -8.45
C ASP A 105 -17.15 -7.75 -7.54
N GLU A 106 -17.28 -7.88 -6.22
CA GLU A 106 -16.72 -6.94 -5.24
C GLU A 106 -15.20 -6.96 -5.20
N LEU A 107 -14.59 -8.14 -5.33
CA LEU A 107 -13.14 -8.26 -5.45
C LEU A 107 -12.63 -7.60 -6.73
N GLU A 108 -13.32 -7.76 -7.86
CA GLU A 108 -12.94 -7.10 -9.12
C GLU A 108 -13.01 -5.57 -8.99
N ALA A 109 -14.08 -5.05 -8.38
CA ALA A 109 -14.21 -3.63 -8.10
C ALA A 109 -13.13 -3.13 -7.13
N LEU A 110 -12.77 -3.92 -6.12
CA LEU A 110 -11.70 -3.60 -5.17
C LEU A 110 -10.35 -3.44 -5.87
N PHE A 111 -9.96 -4.43 -6.66
CA PHE A 111 -8.70 -4.40 -7.40
C PHE A 111 -8.64 -3.24 -8.41
N ALA A 112 -9.76 -2.96 -9.11
CA ALA A 112 -9.84 -1.83 -10.03
C ALA A 112 -9.67 -0.47 -9.34
N ARG A 113 -10.25 -0.29 -8.14
CA ARG A 113 -10.05 0.93 -7.33
C ARG A 113 -8.59 1.10 -6.91
N HIS A 114 -7.97 0.06 -6.37
CA HIS A 114 -6.56 0.09 -5.97
C HIS A 114 -5.62 0.38 -7.16
N TYR A 115 -5.95 -0.13 -8.35
CA TYR A 115 -5.23 0.21 -9.58
C TYR A 115 -5.38 1.67 -9.99
N HIS A 116 -6.59 2.23 -9.89
CA HIS A 116 -6.81 3.65 -10.14
C HIS A 116 -5.97 4.52 -9.20
N ASP A 117 -5.95 4.20 -7.90
CA ASP A 117 -5.15 4.92 -6.91
C ASP A 117 -3.64 4.77 -7.15
N TYR A 118 -3.19 3.57 -7.54
CA TYR A 118 -1.82 3.33 -7.98
C TYR A 118 -1.43 4.21 -9.18
N ARG A 119 -2.28 4.29 -10.20
CA ARG A 119 -2.05 5.16 -11.36
C ARG A 119 -2.03 6.63 -10.98
N ALA A 120 -2.95 7.07 -10.13
CA ALA A 120 -3.04 8.46 -9.68
C ALA A 120 -1.79 8.87 -8.87
N ARG A 121 -1.29 7.98 -8.00
CA ARG A 121 -0.03 8.19 -7.26
C ARG A 121 1.17 8.33 -8.19
N ILE A 122 1.24 7.47 -9.21
CA ILE A 122 2.29 7.55 -10.22
C ILE A 122 2.22 8.85 -11.02
N ALA A 123 1.03 9.22 -11.51
CA ALA A 123 0.84 10.44 -12.29
C ALA A 123 1.06 11.73 -11.50
N ALA A 124 0.92 11.69 -10.17
CA ALA A 124 1.21 12.81 -9.28
C ALA A 124 2.70 12.91 -8.89
N GLN A 125 3.53 11.94 -9.28
CA GLN A 125 4.97 11.92 -9.06
C GLN A 125 5.79 12.30 -10.31
N ASP A 126 5.13 12.50 -11.46
CA ASP A 126 5.66 13.14 -12.68
C ASP A 126 5.52 14.68 -12.60
#